data_AF-A0A1F8R6M8-F1
#
_entry.id   AF-A0A1F8R6M8-F1
#
_cell.length_a   1.000
_cell.length_b   1.000
_cell.length_c   1.000
_cell.angle_alpha   90.00
_cell.angle_beta   90.00
_cell.angle_gamma   90.00
#
_symmetry.space_group_name_H-M   'P 1'
#
loop_
_entity.id
_entity.type
_entity.pdbx_description
1 polymer ?
#
loop_
_entity_poly.entity_id
_entity_poly.type
_entity_poly.pdbx_seq_one_letter_code
_entity_poly.pdbx_strand_id
1 'polypeptide(L)'
;MFWKRDGTEKKEAKLSAPKDINETVKKYIASVQMIDSGMLPFLKQVVKISEKGDKVSDIYIFDPLDAEARGIKVQNYDTVKANPDLIIAEGWFSEAEKKSELTPKKSIPKIKFFTDDEILQQIEGLKEPDSSVFFYVNAGTGVGGPLGRGAAVIRLNARSEGKKTKKYSIFGANIVDMQPTKSVSKIYDSDKAKEIARWVSNSHKPRFC
;
A
#
# COMPACT_ATOMS: atom_id res chain seq x y z
N MET A 1 43.26 -41.81 12.75
CA MET A 1 42.11 -41.99 11.83
C MET A 1 41.51 -40.63 11.55
N PHE A 2 41.75 -40.10 10.35
CA PHE A 2 41.17 -38.86 9.86
C PHE A 2 39.72 -39.11 9.49
N TRP A 3 38.78 -38.42 10.16
CA TRP A 3 37.38 -38.42 9.76
C TRP A 3 37.19 -37.36 8.67
N LYS A 4 37.00 -37.80 7.42
CA LYS A 4 36.45 -36.97 6.35
C LYS A 4 34.96 -36.78 6.61
N ARG A 5 34.52 -35.53 6.75
CA ARG A 5 33.11 -35.17 6.53
C ARG A 5 32.96 -34.80 5.06
N ASP A 6 32.47 -35.74 4.26
CA ASP A 6 31.81 -35.43 3.00
C ASP A 6 30.40 -34.95 3.35
N GLY A 7 30.15 -33.67 3.08
CA GLY A 7 28.90 -33.00 3.42
C GLY A 7 28.77 -31.73 2.60
N THR A 8 28.54 -31.89 1.30
CA THR A 8 27.97 -30.86 0.43
C THR A 8 26.52 -30.61 0.86
N GLU A 9 26.34 -30.00 2.03
CA GLU A 9 25.11 -29.27 2.32
C GLU A 9 25.13 -28.04 1.40
N LYS A 10 24.30 -28.06 0.35
CA LYS A 10 23.85 -26.83 -0.28
C LYS A 10 23.27 -25.98 0.84
N LYS A 11 24.04 -25.01 1.35
CA LYS A 11 23.49 -23.96 2.21
C LYS A 11 22.35 -23.35 1.43
N GLU A 12 21.11 -23.66 1.80
CA GLU A 12 19.95 -22.97 1.26
C GLU A 12 20.23 -21.48 1.41
N ALA A 13 20.37 -20.80 0.27
CA ALA A 13 20.77 -19.41 0.25
C ALA A 13 19.75 -18.64 1.08
N LYS A 14 20.20 -18.08 2.21
CA LYS A 14 19.36 -17.38 3.17
C LYS A 14 18.57 -16.29 2.45
N LEU A 15 17.27 -16.53 2.24
CA LEU A 15 16.42 -15.60 1.54
C LEU A 15 16.39 -14.28 2.33
N SER A 16 16.55 -13.17 1.62
CA SER A 16 16.63 -11.87 2.29
C SER A 16 15.26 -11.49 2.86
N ALA A 17 15.24 -11.00 4.10
CA ALA A 17 14.11 -10.24 4.61
C ALA A 17 13.85 -8.99 3.76
N PRO A 18 12.62 -8.42 3.79
CA PRO A 18 12.34 -7.14 3.14
C PRO A 18 13.31 -6.04 3.56
N LYS A 19 13.83 -5.31 2.57
CA LYS A 19 14.79 -4.21 2.76
C LYS A 19 14.41 -3.02 1.90
N ASP A 20 15.07 -1.89 2.14
CA ASP A 20 14.97 -0.73 1.27
C ASP A 20 15.49 -1.05 -0.13
N ILE A 21 14.92 -0.36 -1.12
CA ILE A 21 15.31 -0.54 -2.51
C ILE A 21 16.78 -0.13 -2.69
N ASN A 22 17.56 -0.96 -3.38
CA ASN A 22 18.98 -0.70 -3.66
C ASN A 22 19.13 0.53 -4.59
N GLU A 23 20.20 1.30 -4.43
CA GLU A 23 20.48 2.49 -5.23
C GLU A 23 20.54 2.24 -6.74
N THR A 24 21.10 1.10 -7.18
CA THR A 24 21.12 0.72 -8.61
C THR A 24 19.70 0.60 -9.16
N VAL A 25 18.83 -0.06 -8.39
CA VAL A 25 17.42 -0.26 -8.73
C VAL A 25 16.66 1.07 -8.71
N LYS A 26 16.87 1.92 -7.70
CA LYS A 26 16.27 3.26 -7.63
C LYS A 26 16.63 4.11 -8.86
N LYS A 27 17.90 4.11 -9.27
CA LYS A 27 18.37 4.86 -10.46
C LYS A 27 17.69 4.38 -11.73
N TYR A 28 17.57 3.07 -11.90
CA TYR A 28 16.88 2.52 -13.07
C TYR A 28 15.40 2.90 -13.06
N ILE A 29 14.70 2.74 -11.94
CA ILE A 29 13.29 3.17 -11.79
C ILE A 29 13.11 4.64 -12.14
N ALA A 30 14.00 5.52 -11.66
CA ALA A 30 13.97 6.94 -11.98
C ALA A 30 14.21 7.21 -13.46
N SER A 31 15.11 6.47 -14.13
CA SER A 31 15.42 6.67 -15.55
C SER A 31 14.28 6.25 -16.49
N VAL A 32 13.54 5.18 -16.16
CA VAL A 32 12.43 4.70 -16.99
C VAL A 32 11.06 5.20 -16.52
N GLN A 33 11.04 5.98 -15.43
CA GLN A 33 9.84 6.59 -14.84
C GLN A 33 8.67 5.61 -14.58
N MET A 34 8.97 4.35 -14.28
CA MET A 34 7.93 3.31 -14.12
C MET A 34 7.13 3.45 -12.81
N ILE A 35 7.76 4.00 -11.77
CA ILE A 35 7.20 4.22 -10.44
C ILE A 35 7.53 5.66 -10.07
N ASP A 36 6.57 6.36 -9.48
CA ASP A 36 6.78 7.71 -8.97
C ASP A 36 7.91 7.72 -7.92
N SER A 37 8.91 8.59 -8.10
CA SER A 37 10.05 8.70 -7.20
C SER A 37 9.64 9.00 -5.75
N GLY A 38 8.52 9.71 -5.54
CA GLY A 38 7.95 9.98 -4.23
C GLY A 38 7.38 8.74 -3.53
N MET A 39 7.10 7.66 -4.26
CA MET A 39 6.66 6.39 -3.69
C MET A 39 7.82 5.52 -3.21
N LEU A 40 9.01 5.65 -3.79
CA LEU A 40 10.17 4.79 -3.51
C LEU A 40 10.51 4.63 -2.01
N PRO A 41 10.44 5.68 -1.15
CA PRO A 41 10.72 5.54 0.28
C PRO A 41 9.78 4.59 1.02
N PHE A 42 8.57 4.38 0.49
CA PHE A 42 7.54 3.55 1.11
C PHE A 42 7.56 2.11 0.62
N LEU A 43 8.25 1.84 -0.49
CA LEU A 43 8.34 0.51 -1.08
C LEU A 43 9.50 -0.29 -0.49
N LYS A 44 9.36 -1.61 -0.49
CA LYS A 44 10.41 -2.54 -0.07
C LYS A 44 10.76 -3.48 -1.21
N GLN A 45 11.98 -4.00 -1.16
CA GLN A 45 12.45 -5.06 -2.02
C GLN A 45 12.70 -6.35 -1.23
N VAL A 46 12.48 -7.49 -1.90
CA VAL A 46 13.00 -8.80 -1.50
C VAL A 46 13.85 -9.35 -2.62
N VAL A 47 14.96 -10.00 -2.28
CA VAL A 47 15.93 -10.49 -3.25
C VAL A 47 16.27 -11.96 -3.03
N LYS A 48 16.65 -12.62 -4.12
CA LYS A 48 17.19 -13.98 -4.13
C LYS A 48 18.34 -14.04 -5.14
N ILE A 49 19.37 -14.83 -4.86
CA ILE A 49 20.43 -15.11 -5.84
C ILE A 49 19.78 -15.75 -7.08
N SER A 50 20.04 -15.19 -8.24
CA SER A 50 19.48 -15.63 -9.52
C SER A 50 20.19 -16.89 -10.01
N GLU A 51 19.46 -17.73 -10.73
CA GLU A 51 20.04 -18.89 -11.42
C GLU A 51 21.00 -18.47 -12.55
N LYS A 52 20.92 -17.20 -12.97
CA LYS A 52 21.79 -16.61 -14.01
C LYS A 52 23.23 -16.36 -13.55
N GLY A 53 23.52 -16.49 -12.25
CA GLY A 53 24.88 -16.47 -11.71
C GLY A 53 24.99 -15.83 -10.33
N ASP A 54 26.08 -16.16 -9.62
CA ASP A 54 26.31 -15.81 -8.20
C ASP A 54 26.35 -14.30 -7.88
N LYS A 55 26.41 -13.44 -8.91
CA LYS A 55 26.45 -11.97 -8.78
C LYS A 55 25.23 -11.27 -9.37
N VAL A 56 24.18 -12.04 -9.68
CA VAL A 56 22.90 -11.55 -10.17
C VAL A 56 21.85 -11.90 -9.12
N SER A 57 21.01 -10.95 -8.77
CA SER A 57 19.91 -11.15 -7.84
C SER A 57 18.58 -10.87 -8.52
N ASP A 58 17.65 -11.80 -8.41
CA ASP A 58 16.25 -11.59 -8.76
C ASP A 58 15.60 -10.77 -7.65
N ILE A 59 14.69 -9.87 -8.03
CA ILE A 59 14.10 -8.87 -7.13
C ILE A 59 12.59 -8.77 -7.37
N TYR A 60 11.86 -8.64 -6.25
CA TYR A 60 10.48 -8.15 -6.26
C TYR A 60 10.37 -6.87 -5.43
N ILE A 61 9.58 -5.93 -5.94
CA ILE A 61 9.23 -4.67 -5.27
C ILE A 61 7.75 -4.71 -4.90
N PHE A 62 7.43 -4.34 -3.67
CA PHE A 62 6.07 -4.33 -3.15
C PHE A 62 5.86 -3.18 -2.16
N ASP A 63 4.59 -2.86 -1.86
CA ASP A 63 4.20 -1.94 -0.81
C ASP A 63 3.87 -2.73 0.48
N PRO A 64 4.62 -2.54 1.58
CA PRO A 64 4.35 -3.23 2.84
C PRO A 64 2.95 -2.92 3.41
N LEU A 65 2.38 -1.73 3.16
CA LEU A 65 1.05 -1.37 3.63
C LEU A 65 -0.06 -2.06 2.82
N ASP A 66 0.15 -2.34 1.54
CA ASP A 66 -0.76 -3.17 0.72
C ASP A 66 -0.72 -4.63 1.20
N ALA A 67 0.47 -5.14 1.52
CA ALA A 67 0.61 -6.47 2.11
C ALA A 67 -0.08 -6.58 3.48
N GLU A 68 0.10 -5.59 4.35
CA GLU A 68 -0.58 -5.51 5.65
C GLU A 68 -2.11 -5.44 5.50
N ALA A 69 -2.62 -4.64 4.56
CA ALA A 69 -4.06 -4.55 4.28
C ALA A 69 -4.67 -5.89 3.84
N ARG A 70 -3.89 -6.73 3.17
CA ARG A 70 -4.25 -8.10 2.76
C ARG A 70 -4.00 -9.14 3.86
N GLY A 71 -3.49 -8.74 5.02
CA GLY A 71 -3.15 -9.64 6.12
C GLY A 71 -1.92 -10.52 5.84
N ILE A 72 -1.07 -10.13 4.88
CA ILE A 72 0.09 -10.90 4.44
C ILE A 72 1.35 -10.36 5.13
N LYS A 73 1.95 -11.20 5.98
CA LYS A 73 3.26 -10.91 6.58
C LYS A 73 4.38 -11.34 5.62
N VAL A 74 4.93 -10.39 4.87
CA VAL A 74 6.05 -10.66 3.95
C VAL A 74 7.33 -10.95 4.73
N GLN A 75 7.86 -12.16 4.59
CA GLN A 75 9.10 -12.58 5.27
C GLN A 75 10.31 -12.59 4.33
N ASN A 76 10.11 -12.91 3.06
CA ASN A 76 11.17 -13.11 2.08
C ASN A 76 10.64 -13.12 0.64
N TYR A 77 11.52 -13.40 -0.31
CA TYR A 77 11.23 -13.52 -1.74
C TYR A 77 10.09 -14.50 -2.04
N ASP A 78 10.10 -15.69 -1.44
CA ASP A 78 9.09 -16.71 -1.71
C ASP A 78 7.70 -16.33 -1.19
N THR A 79 7.64 -15.58 -0.08
CA THR A 79 6.36 -15.05 0.42
C THR A 79 5.72 -14.09 -0.58
N VAL A 80 6.52 -13.23 -1.22
CA VAL A 80 6.04 -12.32 -2.27
C VAL A 80 5.68 -13.10 -3.53
N LYS A 81 6.52 -14.07 -3.93
CA LYS A 81 6.26 -14.94 -5.08
C LYS A 81 4.92 -15.68 -4.97
N ALA A 82 4.58 -16.15 -3.78
CA ALA A 82 3.31 -16.82 -3.51
C ALA A 82 2.08 -15.88 -3.56
N ASN A 83 2.30 -14.56 -3.55
CA ASN A 83 1.26 -13.54 -3.54
C ASN A 83 1.50 -12.51 -4.66
N PRO A 84 1.33 -12.91 -5.94
CA PRO A 84 1.72 -12.10 -7.10
C PRO A 84 1.02 -10.73 -7.15
N ASP A 85 -0.17 -10.59 -6.55
CA ASP A 85 -0.90 -9.32 -6.47
C ASP A 85 -0.17 -8.21 -5.69
N LEU A 86 0.80 -8.58 -4.84
CA LEU A 86 1.65 -7.65 -4.10
C LEU A 86 2.78 -7.07 -4.96
N ILE A 87 3.09 -7.71 -6.09
CA ILE A 87 4.25 -7.36 -6.91
C ILE A 87 3.91 -6.11 -7.71
N ILE A 88 4.61 -5.02 -7.40
CA ILE A 88 4.54 -3.77 -8.16
C ILE A 88 5.45 -3.87 -9.38
N ALA A 89 6.67 -4.36 -9.17
CA ALA A 89 7.64 -4.62 -10.22
C ALA A 89 8.50 -5.85 -9.87
N GLU A 90 8.97 -6.54 -10.89
CA GLU A 90 9.89 -7.66 -10.77
C GLU A 90 11.05 -7.53 -11.74
N GLY A 91 12.15 -8.20 -11.48
CA GLY A 91 13.25 -8.30 -12.44
C GLY A 91 14.53 -8.75 -11.77
N TRP A 92 15.66 -8.19 -12.21
CA TRP A 92 16.98 -8.56 -11.73
C TRP A 92 17.91 -7.36 -11.62
N PHE A 93 18.94 -7.49 -10.77
CA PHE A 93 20.05 -6.54 -10.72
C PHE A 93 21.37 -7.25 -10.47
N SER A 94 22.46 -6.62 -10.90
CA SER A 94 23.83 -7.03 -10.59
C SER A 94 24.58 -5.86 -9.96
N GLU A 95 25.06 -6.07 -8.73
CA GLU A 95 25.91 -5.06 -8.05
C GLU A 95 27.28 -4.94 -8.72
N ALA A 96 27.80 -6.05 -9.26
CA ALA A 96 29.09 -6.08 -9.94
C ALA A 96 29.07 -5.24 -11.23
N GLU A 97 28.01 -5.36 -12.01
CA GLU A 97 27.86 -4.61 -13.27
C GLU A 97 27.16 -3.26 -13.08
N LYS A 98 26.59 -3.00 -11.90
CA LYS A 98 25.71 -1.84 -11.63
C LYS A 98 24.57 -1.71 -12.66
N LYS A 99 24.03 -2.86 -13.08
CA LYS A 99 22.90 -2.95 -14.01
C LYS A 99 21.69 -3.51 -13.31
N SER A 100 20.53 -3.09 -13.78
CA SER A 100 19.24 -3.64 -13.37
C SER A 100 18.25 -3.54 -14.51
N GLU A 101 17.31 -4.46 -14.53
CA GLU A 101 16.18 -4.46 -15.45
C GLU A 101 14.95 -4.93 -14.69
N LEU A 102 13.86 -4.18 -14.83
CA LEU A 102 12.62 -4.42 -14.09
C LEU A 102 11.44 -4.26 -15.04
N THR A 103 10.45 -5.12 -14.85
CA THR A 103 9.17 -5.08 -15.54
C THR A 103 8.08 -4.70 -14.54
N PRO A 104 7.28 -3.64 -14.80
CA PRO A 104 6.14 -3.32 -13.98
C PRO A 104 5.08 -4.42 -14.09
N LYS A 105 4.52 -4.84 -12.95
CA LYS A 105 3.40 -5.78 -12.86
C LYS A 105 2.10 -5.08 -12.47
N LYS A 106 2.21 -4.05 -11.64
CA LYS A 106 1.08 -3.25 -11.17
C LYS A 106 1.47 -1.79 -11.21
N SER A 107 0.58 -0.96 -11.75
CA SER A 107 0.70 0.49 -11.68
C SER A 107 0.09 0.99 -10.38
N ILE A 108 0.76 1.94 -9.72
CA ILE A 108 0.19 2.67 -8.58
C ILE A 108 -0.72 3.76 -9.17
N PRO A 109 -2.04 3.69 -8.96
CA PRO A 109 -2.96 4.63 -9.57
C PRO A 109 -2.74 6.05 -9.02
N LYS A 110 -2.68 7.02 -9.94
CA LYS A 110 -2.72 8.44 -9.57
C LYS A 110 -4.14 8.76 -9.08
N ILE A 111 -4.24 9.26 -7.86
CA ILE A 111 -5.53 9.67 -7.31
C ILE A 111 -5.75 11.17 -7.51
N LYS A 112 -7.01 11.55 -7.68
CA LYS A 112 -7.43 12.94 -7.54
C LYS A 112 -7.45 13.29 -6.06
N PHE A 113 -6.88 14.44 -5.73
CA PHE A 113 -7.03 15.06 -4.41
C PHE A 113 -8.26 15.98 -4.42
N PHE A 114 -9.19 15.72 -3.50
CA PHE A 114 -10.39 16.53 -3.33
C PHE A 114 -10.15 17.71 -2.38
N THR A 115 -10.81 18.83 -2.66
CA THR A 115 -10.85 19.98 -1.74
C THR A 115 -11.88 19.78 -0.62
N ASP A 116 -11.82 20.61 0.42
CA ASP A 116 -12.81 20.66 1.51
C ASP A 116 -14.25 20.76 0.96
N ASP A 117 -14.47 21.61 -0.04
CA ASP A 117 -15.79 21.84 -0.64
C ASP A 117 -16.28 20.64 -1.45
N GLU A 118 -15.40 19.99 -2.23
CA GLU A 118 -15.76 18.80 -3.01
C GLU A 118 -16.11 17.61 -2.08
N ILE A 119 -15.37 17.45 -0.98
CA ILE A 119 -15.66 16.42 0.02
C ILE A 119 -16.98 16.73 0.72
N LEU A 120 -17.21 17.99 1.10
CA LEU A 120 -18.45 18.43 1.72
C LEU A 120 -19.66 18.13 0.84
N GLN A 121 -19.58 18.47 -0.45
CA GLN A 121 -20.65 18.19 -1.42
C GLN A 121 -20.98 16.69 -1.51
N GLN A 122 -19.97 15.82 -1.49
CA GLN A 122 -20.18 14.38 -1.51
C GLN A 122 -20.83 13.85 -0.23
N ILE A 123 -20.41 14.35 0.94
CA ILE A 123 -21.00 13.97 2.24
C ILE A 123 -22.45 14.44 2.33
N GLU A 124 -22.74 15.69 1.98
CA GLU A 124 -24.10 16.24 2.02
C GLU A 124 -25.02 15.61 0.96
N GLY A 125 -24.43 15.15 -0.15
CA GLY A 125 -25.10 14.41 -1.22
C GLY A 125 -25.65 13.05 -0.82
N LEU A 126 -25.24 12.49 0.33
CA LEU A 126 -25.81 11.24 0.88
C LEU A 126 -27.28 11.45 1.27
N LYS A 127 -28.19 10.69 0.64
CA LYS A 127 -29.65 10.82 0.85
C LYS A 127 -30.26 9.62 1.57
N GLU A 128 -29.79 8.42 1.25
CA GLU A 128 -30.37 7.18 1.75
C GLU A 128 -29.71 6.77 3.07
N PRO A 129 -30.47 6.27 4.06
CA PRO A 129 -29.89 5.61 5.23
C PRO A 129 -28.89 4.54 4.81
N ASP A 130 -27.79 4.43 5.54
CA ASP A 130 -26.68 3.50 5.27
C ASP A 130 -25.90 3.73 3.97
N SER A 131 -26.27 4.73 3.17
CA SER A 131 -25.42 5.19 2.07
C SER A 131 -24.07 5.69 2.61
N SER A 132 -23.01 5.44 1.84
CA SER A 132 -21.66 5.79 2.24
C SER A 132 -20.84 6.32 1.08
N VAL A 133 -19.92 7.23 1.40
CA VAL A 133 -18.83 7.66 0.54
C VAL A 133 -17.51 7.34 1.23
N PHE A 134 -16.43 7.13 0.47
CA PHE A 134 -15.11 6.96 1.04
C PHE A 134 -14.05 7.78 0.32
N PHE A 135 -12.99 8.10 1.07
CA PHE A 135 -11.84 8.85 0.57
C PHE A 135 -10.57 8.16 1.05
N TYR A 136 -9.58 8.02 0.17
CA TYR A 136 -8.26 7.55 0.58
C TYR A 136 -7.64 8.52 1.57
N VAL A 137 -6.92 8.03 2.57
CA VAL A 137 -6.28 8.90 3.56
C VAL A 137 -4.85 8.46 3.83
N ASN A 138 -3.99 9.41 4.18
CA ASN A 138 -2.63 9.19 4.65
C ASN A 138 -2.51 9.19 6.18
N ALA A 139 -3.64 9.39 6.88
CA ALA A 139 -3.77 9.30 8.32
C ALA A 139 -5.09 8.60 8.68
N GLY A 140 -5.06 7.66 9.63
CA GLY A 140 -6.23 6.90 10.03
C GLY A 140 -5.89 5.54 10.62
N THR A 141 -6.93 4.78 10.92
CA THR A 141 -6.82 3.42 11.49
C THR A 141 -6.73 2.32 10.44
N GLY A 142 -6.98 2.64 9.16
CA GLY A 142 -6.83 1.72 8.05
C GLY A 142 -5.39 1.64 7.54
N VAL A 143 -5.12 0.63 6.72
CA VAL A 143 -3.87 0.46 5.97
C VAL A 143 -4.13 0.13 4.50
N GLY A 144 -3.11 0.32 3.67
CA GLY A 144 -3.16 0.05 2.23
C GLY A 144 -3.72 1.21 1.42
N GLY A 145 -4.06 0.90 0.17
CA GLY A 145 -4.53 1.90 -0.81
C GLY A 145 -3.45 2.89 -1.24
N PRO A 146 -3.73 3.80 -2.18
CA PRO A 146 -2.73 4.68 -2.78
C PRO A 146 -2.08 5.65 -1.77
N LEU A 147 -2.76 5.99 -0.68
CA LEU A 147 -2.25 6.86 0.40
C LEU A 147 -1.74 6.11 1.65
N GLY A 148 -1.80 4.77 1.64
CA GLY A 148 -1.11 3.93 2.62
C GLY A 148 -1.84 3.75 3.94
N ARG A 149 -2.72 4.68 4.34
CA ARG A 149 -3.55 4.57 5.55
C ARG A 149 -5.01 4.26 5.25
N GLY A 150 -5.24 3.50 4.18
CA GLY A 150 -6.55 3.00 3.82
C GLY A 150 -7.50 4.11 3.39
N ALA A 151 -8.74 4.06 3.88
CA ALA A 151 -9.77 5.04 3.57
C ALA A 151 -10.59 5.44 4.81
N ALA A 152 -11.05 6.69 4.80
CA ALA A 152 -12.14 7.15 5.64
C ALA A 152 -13.47 6.84 4.93
N VAL A 153 -14.33 6.04 5.57
CA VAL A 153 -15.68 5.71 5.10
C VAL A 153 -16.68 6.53 5.93
N ILE A 154 -17.45 7.37 5.28
CA ILE A 154 -18.48 8.21 5.90
C ILE A 154 -19.83 7.60 5.56
N ARG A 155 -20.56 7.15 6.58
CA ARG A 155 -21.89 6.55 6.43
C ARG A 155 -22.95 7.48 7.00
N LEU A 156 -24.05 7.64 6.28
CA LEU A 156 -25.25 8.32 6.78
C LEU A 156 -26.04 7.38 7.69
N ASN A 157 -26.27 7.79 8.94
CA ASN A 157 -27.06 7.01 9.87
C ASN A 157 -28.56 7.13 9.57
N ALA A 158 -29.32 6.08 9.89
CA ALA A 158 -30.78 6.14 9.88
C ALA A 158 -31.28 7.32 10.74
N ARG A 159 -32.27 8.04 10.20
CA ARG A 159 -32.82 9.22 10.87
C ARG A 159 -33.61 8.76 12.09
N SER A 160 -33.17 9.15 13.28
CA SER A 160 -33.95 8.95 14.50
C SER A 160 -35.19 9.85 14.48
N GLU A 161 -36.34 9.32 14.90
CA GLU A 161 -37.59 10.08 15.00
C GLU A 161 -37.38 11.40 15.75
N GLY A 162 -37.85 12.50 15.15
CA GLY A 162 -37.78 13.85 15.74
C GLY A 162 -36.51 14.67 15.44
N LYS A 163 -35.43 14.10 14.89
CA LYS A 163 -34.21 14.86 14.55
C LYS A 163 -34.18 15.31 13.09
N LYS A 164 -34.11 16.63 12.87
CA LYS A 164 -34.01 17.21 11.52
C LYS A 164 -32.61 17.05 10.90
N THR A 165 -31.56 16.97 11.71
CA THR A 165 -30.16 16.95 11.26
C THR A 165 -29.69 15.56 10.85
N LYS A 166 -28.89 15.51 9.77
CA LYS A 166 -28.20 14.28 9.33
C LYS A 166 -27.10 13.97 10.34
N LYS A 167 -26.96 12.69 10.71
CA LYS A 167 -25.86 12.22 11.55
C LYS A 167 -25.02 11.24 10.76
N TYR A 168 -23.71 11.40 10.80
CA TYR A 168 -22.75 10.57 10.09
C TYR A 168 -21.92 9.76 11.07
N SER A 169 -21.56 8.54 10.67
CA SER A 169 -20.57 7.72 11.34
C SER A 169 -19.35 7.59 10.43
N ILE A 170 -18.18 7.88 11.00
CA ILE A 170 -16.91 7.86 10.28
C ILE A 170 -16.15 6.61 10.71
N PHE A 171 -15.68 5.84 9.73
CA PHE A 171 -14.92 4.63 9.93
C PHE A 171 -13.60 4.70 9.18
N GLY A 172 -12.56 4.08 9.73
CA GLY A 172 -11.35 3.73 8.98
C GLY A 172 -11.49 2.33 8.40
N ALA A 173 -11.09 2.15 7.15
CA ALA A 173 -11.12 0.87 6.46
C ALA A 173 -9.76 0.60 5.82
N ASN A 174 -9.35 -0.67 5.81
CA ASN A 174 -8.25 -1.10 4.97
C ASN A 174 -8.67 -1.01 3.50
N ILE A 175 -7.71 -0.82 2.60
CA ILE A 175 -7.97 -0.79 1.16
C ILE A 175 -7.22 -1.95 0.53
N VAL A 176 -7.98 -2.80 -0.16
CA VAL A 176 -7.47 -3.86 -1.04
C VAL A 176 -8.10 -3.65 -2.41
N ASP A 177 -7.29 -3.65 -3.46
CA ASP A 177 -7.75 -3.47 -4.85
C ASP A 177 -8.62 -2.22 -5.05
N MET A 178 -8.19 -1.12 -4.44
CA MET A 178 -8.87 0.19 -4.53
C MET A 178 -10.27 0.21 -3.93
N GLN A 179 -10.61 -0.77 -3.09
CA GLN A 179 -11.90 -0.85 -2.42
C GLN A 179 -11.74 -1.01 -0.91
N PRO A 180 -12.57 -0.33 -0.09
CA PRO A 180 -12.60 -0.54 1.35
C PRO A 180 -12.96 -1.99 1.69
N THR A 181 -12.21 -2.60 2.60
CA THR A 181 -12.58 -3.91 3.15
C THR A 181 -13.83 -3.82 4.02
N LYS A 182 -14.56 -4.93 4.17
CA LYS A 182 -15.74 -5.00 5.07
C LYS A 182 -15.40 -4.74 6.54
N SER A 183 -14.16 -5.05 6.94
CA SER A 183 -13.67 -4.77 8.29
C SER A 183 -13.40 -3.27 8.41
N VAL A 184 -14.19 -2.59 9.24
CA VAL A 184 -14.10 -1.15 9.45
C VAL A 184 -14.02 -0.84 10.94
N SER A 185 -13.19 0.13 11.29
CA SER A 185 -12.98 0.58 12.67
C SER A 185 -13.64 1.95 12.84
N LYS A 186 -14.65 2.04 13.70
CA LYS A 186 -15.33 3.32 13.97
C LYS A 186 -14.35 4.31 14.59
N ILE A 187 -14.28 5.51 14.01
CA ILE A 187 -13.43 6.60 14.52
C ILE A 187 -14.26 7.52 15.42
N TYR A 188 -15.34 8.10 14.89
CA TYR A 188 -16.25 8.97 15.63
C TYR A 188 -17.60 9.13 14.91
N ASP A 189 -18.58 9.74 15.60
CA ASP A 189 -19.83 10.22 15.02
C ASP A 189 -19.87 11.73 14.99
N SER A 190 -20.49 12.32 13.96
CA SER A 190 -20.71 13.77 13.91
C SER A 190 -21.93 14.09 13.06
N ASP A 191 -22.65 15.16 13.41
CA ASP A 191 -23.70 15.77 12.59
C ASP A 191 -23.19 16.98 11.78
N LYS A 192 -21.91 17.33 11.94
CA LYS A 192 -21.29 18.48 11.29
C LYS A 192 -20.48 18.07 10.06
N ALA A 193 -21.15 18.00 8.91
CA ALA A 193 -20.54 17.62 7.63
C ALA A 193 -19.26 18.43 7.30
N LYS A 194 -19.24 19.74 7.62
CA LYS A 194 -18.07 20.61 7.40
C LYS A 194 -16.84 20.20 8.21
N GLU A 195 -17.01 19.80 9.46
CA GLU A 195 -15.89 19.35 10.30
C GLU A 195 -15.35 18.01 9.79
N ILE A 196 -16.24 17.11 9.33
CA ILE A 196 -15.85 15.84 8.69
C ILE A 196 -15.06 16.13 7.41
N ALA A 197 -15.57 16.99 6.53
CA ALA A 197 -14.92 17.32 5.26
C ALA A 197 -13.51 17.89 5.47
N ARG A 198 -13.36 18.81 6.43
CA ARG A 198 -12.06 19.39 6.80
C ARG A 198 -11.09 18.35 7.34
N TRP A 199 -11.56 17.43 8.19
CA TRP A 199 -10.74 16.34 8.71
C TRP A 199 -10.27 15.39 7.59
N VAL A 200 -11.18 15.01 6.68
CA VAL A 200 -10.85 14.15 5.53
C VAL A 200 -9.85 14.87 4.62
N SER A 201 -10.10 16.12 4.23
CA SER A 201 -9.20 16.90 3.36
C SER A 201 -7.79 17.01 3.93
N ASN A 202 -7.66 17.28 5.24
CA ASN A 202 -6.37 17.32 5.90
C ASN A 202 -5.61 16.00 5.83
N SER A 203 -6.32 14.88 5.79
CA SER A 203 -5.79 13.52 5.70
C SER A 203 -5.73 12.99 4.26
N HIS A 204 -6.34 13.67 3.29
CA HIS A 204 -6.42 13.27 1.90
C HIS A 204 -5.30 13.97 1.11
N LYS A 205 -4.07 13.66 1.48
CA LYS A 205 -2.84 14.25 0.91
C LYS A 205 -1.86 13.16 0.49
N PRO A 206 -0.87 13.46 -0.37
CA PRO A 206 0.15 12.49 -0.73
C PRO A 206 0.83 11.88 0.51
N ARG A 207 1.40 10.68 0.35
CA ARG A 207 2.20 10.03 1.41
C ARG A 207 3.49 10.81 1.71
N PHE A 208 3.96 11.56 0.73
CA PHE A 208 5.17 12.37 0.77
C PHE A 208 4.77 13.85 0.86
N CYS A 209 5.18 14.51 1.94
CA CYS A 209 5.08 15.96 2.13
C CYS A 209 6.46 16.48 2.53
#